data_AF-A0A521T5L0-F1
#
_entry.id   AF-A0A521T5L0-F1
#
_cell.length_a   1.000
_cell.length_b   1.000
_cell.length_c   1.000
_cell.angle_alpha   90.00
_cell.angle_beta   90.00
_cell.angle_gamma   90.00
#
_symmetry.space_group_name_H-M   'P 1'
#
loop_
_entity.id
_entity.type
_entity.pdbx_description
1 polymer ?
#
loop_
_entity_poly.entity_id
_entity_poly.type
_entity_poly.pdbx_seq_one_letter_code
_entity_poly.pdbx_strand_id
1 'polypeptide(L)'
;MMKLRKFMRPRNLLIVSALALLLVTVVAFAAANSVPETGAGDGTGVVSGYTVTAIDWDIQAANPLLVDNVVFTVTPTAGAGNATEVYVTVDAGANWITCTNVLTVWTCDFTATDPTVLSVVALRVVAIQ
;
A
#
# COMPACT_ATOMS: atom_id res chain seq x y z
N MET A 1 19.06 50.30 -5.04
CA MET A 1 19.27 49.69 -6.38
C MET A 1 20.60 48.95 -6.40
N MET A 2 20.59 47.66 -6.05
CA MET A 2 21.77 46.81 -6.03
C MET A 2 22.27 46.60 -7.47
N LYS A 3 23.53 46.95 -7.73
CA LYS A 3 24.11 47.05 -9.09
C LYS A 3 24.01 45.70 -9.83
N LEU A 4 22.97 45.56 -10.69
CA LEU A 4 22.72 44.42 -11.58
C LEU A 4 23.98 44.01 -12.40
N ARG A 5 24.85 44.99 -12.70
CA ARG A 5 26.12 44.79 -13.40
C ARG A 5 27.16 43.95 -12.66
N LYS A 6 27.10 43.83 -11.32
CA LYS A 6 27.98 42.90 -10.56
C LYS A 6 27.49 41.45 -10.68
N PHE A 7 26.19 41.25 -10.93
CA PHE A 7 25.57 39.93 -11.06
C PHE A 7 25.87 39.29 -12.43
N MET A 8 25.91 40.10 -13.50
CA MET A 8 26.22 39.67 -14.87
C MET A 8 27.72 39.51 -15.18
N ARG A 9 28.58 39.41 -14.17
CA ARG A 9 29.99 39.09 -14.41
C ARG A 9 30.07 37.62 -14.88
N PRO A 10 30.92 37.29 -15.87
CA PRO A 10 30.98 35.94 -16.44
C PRO A 10 31.27 34.87 -15.36
N ARG A 11 32.06 35.23 -14.34
CA ARG A 11 32.31 34.38 -13.17
C ARG A 11 31.05 34.08 -12.35
N ASN A 12 30.17 35.06 -12.14
CA ASN A 12 28.95 34.86 -11.37
C ASN A 12 27.89 34.12 -12.20
N LEU A 13 27.85 34.34 -13.51
CA LEU A 13 27.02 33.57 -14.44
C LEU A 13 27.42 32.09 -14.44
N LEU A 14 28.72 31.79 -14.48
CA LEU A 14 29.24 30.42 -14.37
C LEU A 14 28.85 29.74 -13.04
N ILE A 15 28.93 30.46 -11.93
CA ILE A 15 28.54 29.93 -10.61
C ILE A 15 27.03 29.64 -10.57
N VAL A 16 26.20 30.55 -11.07
CA VAL A 16 24.74 30.37 -11.10
C VAL A 16 24.34 29.22 -12.03
N SER A 17 24.97 29.09 -13.20
CA SER A 17 24.72 27.96 -14.10
C SER A 17 25.16 26.64 -13.49
N ALA A 18 26.31 26.59 -12.83
CA ALA A 18 26.78 25.38 -12.15
C ALA A 18 25.83 24.96 -11.02
N LEU A 19 25.34 25.93 -10.24
CA LEU A 19 24.38 25.66 -9.16
C LEU A 19 23.02 25.17 -9.71
N ALA A 20 22.56 25.76 -10.81
CA ALA A 20 21.33 25.34 -11.49
C ALA A 20 21.45 23.91 -12.04
N LEU A 21 22.59 23.56 -12.66
CA LEU A 21 22.85 22.19 -13.10
C LEU A 21 22.85 21.20 -11.92
N LEU A 22 23.44 21.58 -10.78
CA LEU A 22 23.48 20.73 -9.59
C LEU A 22 22.08 20.48 -9.00
N LEU A 23 21.18 21.46 -9.06
CA LEU A 23 19.80 21.30 -8.59
C LEU A 23 18.98 20.38 -9.50
N VAL A 24 19.21 20.44 -10.81
CA VAL A 24 18.55 19.56 -11.79
C VAL A 24 19.00 18.10 -11.63
N THR A 25 20.27 17.86 -11.29
CA THR A 25 20.74 16.48 -11.07
C THR A 25 20.12 15.85 -9.82
N VAL A 26 19.94 16.59 -8.73
CA VAL A 26 19.34 16.06 -7.48
C VAL A 26 17.91 15.55 -7.70
N VAL A 27 17.08 16.28 -8.45
CA VAL A 27 15.73 15.82 -8.80
C VAL A 27 15.73 14.66 -9.80
N ALA A 28 16.68 14.64 -10.74
CA ALA A 28 16.80 13.55 -11.72
C ALA A 28 17.30 12.23 -11.10
N PHE A 29 18.25 12.28 -10.16
CA PHE A 29 18.72 11.10 -9.44
C PHE A 29 17.65 10.51 -8.50
N ALA A 30 16.79 11.34 -7.92
CA ALA A 30 15.64 10.86 -7.12
C ALA A 30 14.60 10.14 -8.00
N ALA A 31 14.30 10.68 -9.19
CA ALA A 31 13.38 10.05 -10.14
C ALA A 31 13.94 8.73 -10.73
N ALA A 32 15.24 8.65 -11.00
CA ALA A 32 15.88 7.43 -11.50
C ALA A 32 15.96 6.29 -10.47
N ASN A 33 15.88 6.62 -9.17
CA ASN A 33 15.91 5.65 -8.08
C ASN A 33 14.50 5.34 -7.51
N SER A 34 13.44 5.77 -8.19
CA SER A 34 12.09 5.40 -7.81
C SER A 34 11.82 3.97 -8.29
N VAL A 35 11.61 3.06 -7.35
CA VAL A 35 11.10 1.72 -7.68
C VAL A 35 9.67 1.91 -8.17
N PRO A 36 9.32 1.45 -9.39
CA PRO A 36 7.93 1.46 -9.84
C PRO A 36 7.07 0.78 -8.78
N GLU A 37 5.89 1.32 -8.51
CA GLU A 37 4.95 0.71 -7.58
C GLU A 37 4.67 -0.73 -8.05
N THR A 38 5.07 -1.71 -7.24
CA THR A 38 4.70 -3.11 -7.44
C THR A 38 3.55 -3.40 -6.48
N GLY A 39 2.51 -4.06 -6.96
CA GLY A 39 1.32 -4.41 -6.18
C GLY A 39 1.59 -5.46 -5.11
N ALA A 40 2.48 -5.18 -4.16
CA ALA A 40 2.81 -6.02 -3.02
C ALA A 40 2.83 -5.13 -1.78
N GLY A 41 1.97 -5.44 -0.82
CA GLY A 41 1.90 -4.65 0.40
C GLY A 41 1.20 -5.37 1.53
N ASP A 42 1.32 -4.77 2.70
CA ASP A 42 0.76 -5.26 3.95
C ASP A 42 0.14 -4.08 4.73
N GLY A 43 -1.05 -4.27 5.29
CA GLY A 43 -1.68 -3.29 6.19
C GLY A 43 -3.18 -3.48 6.36
N THR A 44 -3.85 -2.46 6.86
CA THR A 44 -5.32 -2.34 6.84
C THR A 44 -5.74 -0.99 6.30
N GLY A 45 -6.77 -0.97 5.46
CA GLY A 45 -7.20 0.22 4.74
C GLY A 45 -6.26 0.55 3.59
N VAL A 46 -5.09 1.14 3.86
CA VAL A 46 -4.08 1.39 2.82
C VAL A 46 -3.01 0.30 2.91
N VAL A 47 -2.82 -0.39 1.79
CA VAL A 47 -1.81 -1.42 1.59
C VAL A 47 -0.91 -0.90 0.47
N SER A 48 0.41 -1.10 0.54
CA SER A 48 1.28 -0.65 -0.57
C SER A 48 0.79 -1.26 -1.89
N GLY A 49 0.41 -0.43 -2.85
CA GLY A 49 -0.18 -0.87 -4.11
C GLY A 49 -1.71 -1.00 -4.14
N TYR A 50 -2.42 -0.89 -3.00
CA TYR A 50 -3.86 -1.13 -2.93
C TYR A 50 -4.61 -0.30 -1.88
N THR A 51 -5.92 -0.17 -2.11
CA THR A 51 -6.89 0.29 -1.13
C THR A 51 -7.84 -0.84 -0.78
N VAL A 52 -7.91 -1.14 0.52
CA VAL A 52 -8.85 -2.09 1.14
C VAL A 52 -10.03 -1.29 1.68
N THR A 53 -11.22 -1.58 1.18
CA THR A 53 -12.46 -0.87 1.54
C THR A 53 -13.61 -1.87 1.75
N ALA A 54 -14.75 -1.37 2.24
CA ALA A 54 -15.96 -2.18 2.45
C ALA A 54 -15.70 -3.47 3.25
N ILE A 55 -14.95 -3.35 4.36
CA ILE A 55 -14.67 -4.47 5.26
C ILE A 55 -15.96 -4.83 5.99
N ASP A 56 -16.42 -6.06 5.79
CA ASP A 56 -17.61 -6.64 6.38
C ASP A 56 -17.27 -7.98 7.03
N TRP A 57 -17.83 -8.23 8.21
CA TRP A 57 -17.55 -9.43 9.01
C TRP A 57 -18.81 -10.25 9.15
N ASP A 58 -18.73 -11.53 8.81
CA ASP A 58 -19.82 -12.47 9.06
C ASP A 58 -19.51 -13.33 10.28
N ILE A 59 -20.55 -13.61 11.06
CA ILE A 59 -20.51 -14.46 12.24
C ILE A 59 -21.22 -15.77 11.95
N GLN A 60 -20.75 -16.87 12.52
CA GLN A 60 -21.39 -18.14 12.27
C GLN A 60 -22.81 -18.18 12.85
N ALA A 61 -23.80 -18.45 12.00
CA ALA A 61 -25.20 -18.53 12.41
C ALA A 61 -25.45 -19.61 13.48
N ALA A 62 -24.70 -20.71 13.43
CA ALA A 62 -24.80 -21.80 14.40
C ALA A 62 -24.09 -21.49 15.74
N ASN A 63 -23.09 -20.62 15.72
CA ASN A 63 -22.34 -20.22 16.90
C ASN A 63 -21.82 -18.77 16.77
N PRO A 64 -22.57 -17.76 17.25
CA PRO A 64 -22.23 -16.35 17.06
C PRO A 64 -20.99 -15.89 17.85
N LEU A 65 -20.34 -16.80 18.60
CA LEU A 65 -19.03 -16.53 19.21
C LEU A 65 -17.88 -16.71 18.23
N LEU A 66 -18.12 -17.29 17.05
CA LEU A 66 -17.14 -17.56 16.00
C LEU A 66 -17.37 -16.64 14.80
N VAL A 67 -16.28 -16.21 14.20
CA VAL A 67 -16.28 -15.45 12.93
C VAL A 67 -16.21 -16.46 11.79
N ASP A 68 -17.12 -16.33 10.83
CA ASP A 68 -17.20 -17.24 9.68
C ASP A 68 -16.26 -16.80 8.56
N ASN A 69 -16.36 -15.52 8.19
CA ASN A 69 -15.54 -14.93 7.14
C ASN A 69 -15.42 -13.41 7.29
N VAL A 70 -14.46 -12.85 6.56
CA VAL A 70 -14.36 -11.41 6.32
C VAL A 70 -14.38 -11.14 4.82
N VAL A 71 -15.17 -10.15 4.42
CA VAL A 71 -15.30 -9.72 3.02
C VAL A 71 -14.81 -8.29 2.90
N PHE A 72 -14.05 -7.99 1.86
CA PHE A 72 -13.61 -6.62 1.56
C PHE A 72 -13.32 -6.44 0.08
N THR A 73 -13.23 -5.19 -0.35
CA THR A 73 -12.80 -4.82 -1.71
C THR A 73 -11.33 -4.44 -1.71
N VAL A 74 -10.55 -5.03 -2.61
CA VAL A 74 -9.15 -4.65 -2.87
C VAL A 74 -9.09 -3.98 -4.24
N THR A 75 -8.76 -2.69 -4.26
CA THR A 75 -8.61 -1.92 -5.50
C THR A 75 -7.17 -1.47 -5.67
N PRO A 76 -6.51 -1.75 -6.81
CA PRO A 76 -5.15 -1.30 -7.05
C PRO A 76 -5.04 0.22 -7.09
N THR A 77 -3.90 0.75 -6.64
CA THR A 77 -3.53 2.16 -6.82
C THR A 77 -2.74 2.36 -8.12
N ALA A 78 -2.37 3.61 -8.43
CA ALA A 78 -2.06 4.06 -9.79
C ALA A 78 -0.93 3.31 -10.51
N GLY A 79 -0.02 2.63 -9.81
CA GLY A 79 1.03 1.82 -10.42
C GLY A 79 0.91 0.31 -10.23
N ALA A 80 0.00 -0.19 -9.38
CA ALA A 80 -0.24 -1.61 -9.22
C ALA A 80 -1.29 -2.11 -10.23
N GLY A 81 -1.21 -3.38 -10.64
CA GLY A 81 -2.34 -4.06 -11.27
C GLY A 81 -3.18 -4.84 -10.26
N ASN A 82 -4.18 -5.56 -10.76
CA ASN A 82 -5.12 -6.30 -9.91
C ASN A 82 -4.39 -7.33 -9.05
N ALA A 83 -4.75 -7.41 -7.77
CA ALA A 83 -4.27 -8.47 -6.88
C ALA A 83 -4.63 -9.84 -7.44
N THR A 84 -3.68 -10.77 -7.42
CA THR A 84 -3.81 -12.17 -7.81
C THR A 84 -3.85 -13.08 -6.58
N GLU A 85 -3.25 -12.65 -5.47
CA GLU A 85 -3.27 -13.35 -4.19
C GLU A 85 -3.54 -12.36 -3.05
N VAL A 86 -4.40 -12.77 -2.11
CA VAL A 86 -4.66 -12.02 -0.87
C VAL A 86 -4.65 -12.96 0.30
N TYR A 87 -3.98 -12.53 1.36
CA TYR A 87 -3.91 -13.22 2.64
C TYR A 87 -4.37 -12.29 3.76
N VAL A 88 -5.01 -12.87 4.77
CA VAL A 88 -5.37 -12.14 5.98
C VAL A 88 -4.89 -12.86 7.23
N THR A 89 -4.66 -12.08 8.27
CA THR A 89 -4.50 -12.55 9.64
C THR A 89 -5.37 -11.68 10.55
N VAL A 90 -5.90 -12.30 11.61
CA VAL A 90 -6.73 -11.64 12.63
C VAL A 90 -6.10 -11.69 14.03
N ASP A 91 -4.96 -12.37 14.14
CA ASP A 91 -4.28 -12.73 15.38
C ASP A 91 -2.83 -12.24 15.39
N ALA A 92 -2.63 -11.04 14.83
CA ALA A 92 -1.33 -10.37 14.75
C ALA A 92 -0.26 -11.17 13.97
N GLY A 93 -0.67 -11.97 12.99
CA GLY A 93 0.22 -12.71 12.09
C GLY A 93 0.59 -14.11 12.57
N ALA A 94 -0.07 -14.63 13.60
CA ALA A 94 0.16 -16.00 14.07
C ALA A 94 -0.43 -17.03 13.09
N ASN A 95 -1.62 -16.76 12.55
CA ASN A 95 -2.26 -17.57 11.52
C ASN A 95 -2.63 -16.71 10.31
N TRP A 96 -2.35 -17.23 9.12
CA TRP A 96 -2.65 -16.59 7.84
C TRP A 96 -3.62 -17.44 7.04
N ILE A 97 -4.60 -16.78 6.44
CA ILE A 97 -5.67 -17.41 5.68
C ILE A 97 -5.66 -16.84 4.27
N THR A 98 -5.77 -17.73 3.29
CA THR A 98 -5.92 -17.39 1.88
C THR A 98 -7.34 -16.92 1.61
N CYS A 99 -7.47 -15.83 0.87
CA CYS A 99 -8.76 -15.32 0.43
C CYS A 99 -9.05 -15.76 -1.01
N THR A 100 -10.33 -15.86 -1.35
CA THR A 100 -10.80 -16.07 -2.72
C THR A 100 -11.48 -14.80 -3.22
N ASN A 101 -11.56 -14.60 -4.53
CA ASN A 101 -12.14 -13.38 -5.09
C ASN A 101 -13.21 -13.61 -6.15
N VAL A 102 -14.13 -12.66 -6.22
CA VAL A 102 -15.00 -12.41 -7.38
C VAL A 102 -14.74 -10.97 -7.82
N LEU A 103 -14.03 -10.80 -8.93
CA LEU A 103 -13.53 -9.51 -9.39
C LEU A 103 -12.62 -8.86 -8.34
N THR A 104 -13.02 -7.72 -7.77
CA THR A 104 -12.28 -6.95 -6.76
C THR A 104 -12.73 -7.26 -5.32
N VAL A 105 -13.78 -8.06 -5.14
CA VAL A 105 -14.30 -8.46 -3.83
C VAL A 105 -13.61 -9.74 -3.40
N TRP A 106 -13.01 -9.71 -2.22
CA TRP A 106 -12.27 -10.81 -1.61
C TRP A 106 -13.01 -11.31 -0.38
N THR A 107 -13.12 -12.63 -0.27
CA THR A 107 -13.71 -13.35 0.86
C THR A 107 -12.65 -14.26 1.46
N CYS A 108 -12.44 -14.13 2.77
CA CYS A 108 -11.51 -14.97 3.52
C CYS A 108 -12.29 -15.78 4.55
N ASP A 109 -12.48 -17.07 4.28
CA ASP A 109 -13.25 -17.98 5.13
C ASP A 109 -12.36 -18.65 6.18
N PHE A 110 -12.78 -18.66 7.45
CA PHE A 110 -11.99 -19.15 8.58
C PHE A 110 -12.08 -20.68 8.84
N THR A 111 -12.50 -21.44 7.82
CA THR A 111 -12.89 -22.87 7.87
C THR A 111 -11.96 -23.89 8.54
N ALA A 112 -10.66 -23.62 8.67
CA ALA A 112 -9.72 -24.55 9.31
C ALA A 112 -9.77 -24.46 10.84
N THR A 113 -9.98 -23.26 11.37
CA THR A 113 -10.15 -22.96 12.81
C THR A 113 -10.76 -21.58 12.91
N ASP A 114 -12.07 -21.54 13.13
CA ASP A 114 -12.77 -20.27 13.21
C ASP A 114 -12.29 -19.49 14.45
N PRO A 115 -11.81 -18.24 14.28
CA PRO A 115 -11.42 -17.44 15.41
C PRO A 115 -12.68 -17.06 16.17
N THR A 116 -12.57 -17.08 17.50
CA THR A 116 -13.60 -16.46 18.33
C THR A 116 -13.61 -14.96 18.11
N VAL A 117 -14.76 -14.32 18.26
CA VAL A 117 -14.88 -12.85 18.21
C VAL A 117 -13.91 -12.16 19.19
N LEU A 118 -13.62 -12.79 20.33
CA LEU A 118 -12.67 -12.28 21.33
C LEU A 118 -11.19 -12.46 20.94
N SER A 119 -10.87 -13.45 20.11
CA SER A 119 -9.50 -13.68 19.64
C SER A 119 -9.11 -12.82 18.44
N VAL A 120 -10.08 -12.18 17.77
CA VAL A 120 -9.81 -11.21 16.70
C VAL A 120 -9.27 -9.92 17.32
N VAL A 121 -7.95 -9.76 17.27
CA VAL A 121 -7.26 -8.61 17.89
C VAL A 121 -6.78 -7.59 16.87
N ALA A 122 -6.50 -8.01 15.64
CA ALA A 122 -6.09 -7.11 14.56
C ALA A 122 -6.28 -7.78 13.20
N LEU A 123 -7.11 -7.20 12.33
CA LEU A 123 -7.09 -7.53 10.91
C LEU A 123 -5.78 -7.00 10.30
N ARG A 124 -5.18 -7.77 9.41
CA ARG A 124 -4.06 -7.36 8.56
C ARG A 124 -4.20 -8.07 7.24
N VAL A 125 -4.08 -7.31 6.16
CA VAL A 125 -4.30 -7.75 4.78
C VAL A 125 -3.00 -7.64 4.03
N VAL A 126 -2.62 -8.72 3.35
CA VAL A 126 -1.51 -8.77 2.40
C VAL A 126 -2.09 -9.02 1.03
N ALA A 127 -1.75 -8.17 0.07
CA ALA A 127 -2.20 -8.30 -1.32
C ALA A 127 -0.99 -8.30 -2.25
N ILE A 128 -1.01 -9.18 -3.24
CA ILE A 128 0.09 -9.46 -4.18
C ILE A 128 -0.48 -9.52 -5.60
N GLN A 129 0.25 -8.96 -6.57
CA GLN A 129 0.00 -9.09 -8.01
C GLN A 129 0.96 -10.10 -8.64
#